data_AF-A0A958S9D6-F1
#
_entry.id   AF-A0A958S9D6-F1
#
_cell.length_a   1.000
_cell.length_b   1.000
_cell.length_c   1.000
_cell.angle_alpha   90.00
_cell.angle_beta   90.00
_cell.angle_gamma   90.00
#
_symmetry.space_group_name_H-M   'P 1'
#
loop_
_entity.id
_entity.type
_entity.pdbx_description
1 polymer ?
#
loop_
_entity_poly.entity_id
_entity_poly.type
_entity_poly.pdbx_seq_one_letter_code
_entity_poly.pdbx_strand_id
1 'polypeptide(L)'
;MFYSQKLKILIIGIPKTGSTTVENALIKFEPDGERHTITINDRLFTSDDFHQGILGHARAFEIKDVLGPDIYNSLYTIAFIRHPFSRLVSAYYFNKRNSLFEFLKIKSGKKSLFR
;
A
#
# COMPACT_ATOMS: atom_id res chain seq x y z
N MET A 1 2.03 1.28 -1.11
CA MET A 1 3.08 1.94 -0.28
C MET A 1 4.45 1.62 -0.86
N PHE A 2 5.39 2.57 -0.84
CA PHE A 2 6.77 2.39 -1.30
C PHE A 2 7.76 2.89 -0.24
N TYR A 3 8.86 2.18 -0.07
CA TYR A 3 9.92 2.52 0.86
C TYR A 3 11.28 2.50 0.16
N SER A 4 12.16 3.45 0.48
CA SER A 4 13.56 3.41 0.05
C SER A 4 14.47 3.91 1.16
N GLN A 5 15.31 3.01 1.67
CA GLN A 5 16.35 3.34 2.64
C GLN A 5 17.37 4.33 2.06
N LYS A 6 17.79 4.10 0.81
CA LYS A 6 18.79 4.93 0.12
C LYS A 6 18.33 6.37 -0.07
N LEU A 7 17.08 6.57 -0.51
CA LEU A 7 16.50 7.90 -0.69
C LEU A 7 15.91 8.47 0.60
N LYS A 8 15.80 7.66 1.66
CA LYS A 8 15.08 7.97 2.89
C LYS A 8 13.65 8.43 2.61
N ILE A 9 12.94 7.75 1.72
CA ILE A 9 11.56 8.09 1.34
C ILE A 9 10.60 7.01 1.81
N LEU A 10 9.45 7.44 2.33
CA LEU A 10 8.30 6.59 2.63
C LEU A 10 7.06 7.17 1.95
N ILE A 11 6.42 6.40 1.08
CA ILE A 11 5.18 6.80 0.40
C ILE A 11 4.00 6.04 0.96
N ILE A 12 3.16 6.76 1.68
CA ILE A 12 1.92 6.23 2.25
C ILE A 12 0.92 5.94 1.12
N GLY A 13 0.60 4.66 0.95
CA GLY A 13 -0.32 4.20 -0.09
C GLY A 13 -1.78 4.39 0.34
N ILE A 14 -2.36 5.57 0.13
CA ILE A 14 -3.80 5.76 0.40
C ILE A 14 -4.62 5.08 -0.72
N PRO A 15 -5.65 4.27 -0.39
CA PRO A 15 -6.48 3.64 -1.40
C PRO A 15 -7.11 4.65 -2.37
N LYS A 16 -7.09 4.29 -3.67
CA LYS A 16 -7.77 5.02 -4.76
C LYS A 16 -7.29 6.46 -5.00
N THR A 17 -6.06 6.78 -4.58
CA THR A 17 -5.42 8.09 -4.86
C THR A 17 -4.38 8.03 -5.97
N GLY A 18 -4.25 6.89 -6.67
CA GLY A 18 -3.27 6.73 -7.75
C GLY A 18 -1.88 6.32 -7.28
N SER A 19 -1.75 5.88 -6.02
CA SER A 19 -0.45 5.46 -5.44
C SER A 19 0.26 4.41 -6.30
N THR A 20 -0.46 3.45 -6.88
CA THR A 20 0.11 2.40 -7.75
C THR A 20 0.88 2.98 -8.94
N THR A 21 0.41 4.06 -9.54
CA THR A 21 1.12 4.71 -10.66
C THR A 21 2.44 5.31 -10.19
N VAL A 22 2.43 5.98 -9.04
CA VAL A 22 3.63 6.58 -8.45
C VAL A 22 4.63 5.50 -8.04
N GLU A 23 4.16 4.45 -7.35
CA GLU A 23 4.99 3.30 -6.96
C GLU A 23 5.63 2.62 -8.18
N ASN A 24 4.87 2.44 -9.28
CA ASN A 24 5.38 1.86 -10.51
C ASN A 24 6.40 2.75 -11.23
N ALA A 25 6.32 4.07 -11.06
CA ALA A 25 7.32 4.99 -11.59
C ALA A 25 8.60 4.95 -10.73
N LEU A 26 8.43 4.93 -9.41
CA LEU A 26 9.55 4.94 -8.46
C LEU A 26 10.36 3.66 -8.50
N ILE A 27 9.72 2.50 -8.62
CA ILE A 27 10.47 1.23 -8.72
C ILE A 27 11.35 1.18 -9.99
N LYS A 28 11.00 1.93 -11.05
CA LYS A 28 11.85 2.05 -12.24
C LYS A 28 13.02 2.99 -12.02
N PHE A 29 12.85 4.00 -11.18
CA PHE A 29 13.87 4.99 -10.87
C PHE A 29 14.83 4.51 -9.76
N GLU A 30 14.31 3.80 -8.77
CA GLU A 30 15.03 3.23 -7.64
C GLU A 30 14.64 1.74 -7.51
N PRO A 31 15.32 0.85 -8.26
CA PRO A 31 15.02 -0.59 -8.30
C PRO A 31 15.18 -1.31 -6.96
N ASP A 32 16.03 -0.79 -6.08
CA ASP A 32 16.27 -1.33 -4.73
C ASP A 32 15.18 -0.88 -3.73
N GLY A 33 14.22 -0.07 -4.19
CA GLY A 33 13.07 0.33 -3.39
C GLY A 33 12.09 -0.81 -3.16
N GLU A 34 11.44 -0.78 -2.01
CA GLU A 34 10.54 -1.82 -1.56
C GLU A 34 9.08 -1.43 -1.76
N ARG A 35 8.25 -2.39 -2.20
CA ARG A 35 6.80 -2.22 -2.33
C ARG A 35 6.09 -3.13 -1.36
N HIS A 36 5.23 -2.52 -0.53
CA HIS A 36 4.42 -3.23 0.46
C HIS A 36 5.23 -4.04 1.49
N THR A 37 6.53 -3.77 1.59
CA THR A 37 7.45 -4.26 2.61
C THR A 37 8.36 -3.12 3.03
N ILE A 38 8.97 -3.25 4.20
CA ILE A 38 10.01 -2.33 4.69
C ILE A 38 11.11 -3.18 5.32
N THR A 39 12.36 -3.01 4.90
CA THR A 39 13.51 -3.67 5.54
C THR A 39 14.42 -2.63 6.19
N ILE A 40 14.68 -2.80 7.49
CA ILE A 40 15.57 -1.93 8.26
C ILE A 40 16.43 -2.76 9.20
N ASN A 41 17.76 -2.57 9.15
CA ASN A 41 18.72 -3.29 9.99
C ASN A 41 18.47 -4.81 9.99
N ASP A 42 18.32 -5.40 8.79
CA ASP A 42 18.02 -6.82 8.56
C ASP A 42 16.68 -7.33 9.10
N ARG A 43 15.83 -6.46 9.67
CA ARG A 43 14.45 -6.78 10.03
C ARG A 43 13.51 -6.43 8.88
N LEU A 44 12.82 -7.44 8.36
CA LEU A 44 11.73 -7.30 7.40
C LEU A 44 10.41 -7.05 8.14
N PHE A 45 9.72 -5.98 7.78
CA PHE A 45 8.36 -5.66 8.19
C PHE A 45 7.40 -5.95 7.04
N THR A 46 6.35 -6.70 7.34
CA THR A 46 5.32 -7.14 6.40
C THR A 46 3.94 -6.71 6.90
N SER A 47 2.88 -7.11 6.20
CA SER A 47 1.50 -6.87 6.65
C SER A 47 1.21 -7.39 8.05
N ASP A 48 1.87 -8.47 8.50
CA ASP A 48 1.59 -9.11 9.79
C ASP A 48 2.09 -8.28 10.99
N ASP A 49 3.01 -7.34 10.77
CA ASP A 49 3.51 -6.42 11.80
C ASP A 49 2.54 -5.26 12.10
N PHE A 50 1.44 -5.15 11.36
CA PHE A 50 0.50 -4.02 11.39
C PHE A 50 -0.86 -4.46 11.93
N HIS A 51 -1.47 -3.64 12.79
CA HIS A 51 -2.78 -3.90 13.38
C HIS A 51 -3.88 -4.13 12.34
N GLN A 52 -3.85 -3.42 11.21
CA GLN A 52 -4.81 -3.61 10.14
C GLN A 52 -4.49 -4.79 9.21
N GLY A 53 -3.32 -5.43 9.35
CA GLY A 53 -2.90 -6.54 8.50
C GLY A 53 -2.63 -6.15 7.04
N ILE A 54 -2.46 -4.86 6.73
CA ILE A 54 -2.30 -4.37 5.35
C ILE A 54 -1.26 -3.27 5.30
N LEU A 55 0.02 -3.65 5.17
CA LEU A 55 1.13 -2.71 5.06
C LEU A 55 1.01 -1.79 3.83
N GLY A 56 0.49 -2.31 2.71
CA GLY A 56 0.31 -1.54 1.48
C GLY A 56 -0.58 -0.30 1.62
N HIS A 57 -1.48 -0.29 2.61
CA HIS A 57 -2.44 0.76 2.92
C HIS A 57 -2.44 1.17 4.40
N ALA A 58 -1.37 0.85 5.13
CA ALA A 58 -1.25 1.16 6.55
C ALA A 58 -1.33 2.68 6.80
N ARG A 59 -1.87 3.04 7.96
CA ARG A 59 -1.98 4.45 8.37
C ARG A 59 -0.62 4.99 8.77
N ALA A 60 -0.40 6.28 8.55
CA ALA A 60 0.89 6.92 8.83
C ALA A 60 1.33 6.76 10.29
N PHE A 61 0.39 6.89 11.24
CA PHE A 61 0.70 6.69 12.66
C PHE A 61 1.05 5.24 12.97
N GLU A 62 0.40 4.27 12.32
CA GLU A 62 0.66 2.85 12.54
C GLU A 62 2.06 2.47 12.05
N ILE A 63 2.50 3.03 10.92
CA ILE A 63 3.88 2.89 10.45
C ILE A 63 4.86 3.56 11.41
N LYS A 64 4.51 4.71 11.97
CA LYS A 64 5.34 5.37 12.99
C LYS A 64 5.45 4.54 14.27
N ASP A 65 4.38 3.90 14.71
CA ASP A 65 4.35 3.05 15.89
C ASP A 65 5.23 1.79 15.70
N VAL A 66 5.15 1.17 14.51
CA VAL A 66 5.94 -0.03 14.16
C VAL A 66 7.43 0.28 13.96
N LEU A 67 7.77 1.35 13.24
CA LEU A 67 9.15 1.71 12.96
C LEU A 67 9.83 2.46 14.11
N GLY A 68 9.04 3.05 15.01
CA GLY A 68 9.52 3.97 16.02
C GLY A 68 9.74 5.39 15.49
N PRO A 69 9.69 6.40 16.38
CA PRO A 69 9.73 7.80 16.01
C PRO A 69 11.04 8.22 15.35
N ASP A 70 12.18 7.71 15.79
CA ASP A 70 13.50 8.12 15.28
C ASP A 70 13.68 7.76 13.81
N ILE A 71 13.34 6.51 13.47
CA ILE A 71 13.39 6.01 12.10
C ILE A 71 12.39 6.76 11.24
N TYR A 72 11.13 6.81 11.67
CA TYR A 72 10.05 7.45 10.91
C TYR A 72 10.35 8.93 10.61
N ASN A 73 10.84 9.68 11.60
CA ASN A 73 11.15 11.10 11.44
C ASN A 73 12.41 11.35 10.60
N SER A 74 13.27 10.34 10.40
CA SER A 74 14.42 10.43 9.50
C SER A 74 14.06 10.31 8.02
N LEU A 75 12.81 9.91 7.72
CA LEU A 75 12.30 9.69 6.36
C LEU A 75 11.49 10.89 5.86
N TYR A 76 11.63 11.18 4.56
CA TYR A 76 10.68 12.00 3.82
C TYR A 76 9.39 11.23 3.58
N THR A 77 8.41 11.44 4.46
CA THR A 77 7.09 10.82 4.34
C THR A 77 6.18 11.62 3.41
N ILE A 78 5.70 10.97 2.34
CA ILE A 78 4.89 11.57 1.28
C ILE A 78 3.58 10.80 1.12
N ALA A 79 2.50 11.51 0.82
CA ALA A 79 1.22 10.90 0.49
C ALA A 79 0.54 11.64 -0.66
N PHE A 80 -0.20 10.91 -1.48
CA PHE A 80 -1.03 11.47 -2.54
C PHE A 80 -2.48 11.45 -2.12
N ILE A 81 -3.13 12.61 -2.22
CA ILE A 81 -4.55 12.76 -1.95
C ILE A 81 -5.32 12.95 -3.27
N ARG A 82 -6.62 12.70 -3.22
CA ARG A 82 -7.55 12.90 -4.32
C ARG A 82 -8.80 13.57 -3.76
N HIS A 83 -9.47 14.39 -4.60
CA HIS A 83 -10.76 14.96 -4.24
C HIS A 83 -11.71 13.88 -3.65
N PRO A 84 -12.34 14.12 -2.48
CA PRO A 84 -13.06 13.07 -1.75
C PRO A 84 -14.15 12.38 -2.57
N PHE A 85 -14.94 13.15 -3.33
CA PHE A 85 -15.98 12.60 -4.20
C PHE A 85 -15.41 11.68 -5.28
N SER A 86 -14.33 12.10 -5.95
CA SER A 86 -13.70 11.30 -6.99
C SER A 86 -13.06 10.03 -6.44
N ARG A 87 -12.51 10.09 -5.20
CA ARG A 87 -12.02 8.91 -4.49
C ARG A 87 -13.15 7.93 -4.17
N LEU A 88 -14.29 8.43 -3.68
CA LEU A 88 -15.48 7.63 -3.39
C LEU A 88 -16.02 6.93 -4.63
N VAL A 89 -16.22 7.67 -5.73
CA VAL A 89 -16.66 7.09 -7.01
C VAL A 89 -15.69 6.01 -7.50
N SER A 90 -14.37 6.26 -7.40
CA SER A 90 -13.36 5.28 -7.78
C SER A 90 -13.39 4.02 -6.91
N ALA A 91 -13.63 4.16 -5.61
CA ALA A 91 -13.78 3.04 -4.69
C ALA A 91 -15.03 2.21 -5.01
N TYR A 92 -16.17 2.87 -5.27
CA TYR A 92 -17.43 2.22 -5.64
C TYR A 92 -17.27 1.34 -6.88
N TYR A 93 -16.77 1.89 -7.99
CA TYR A 93 -16.61 1.11 -9.22
C TYR A 93 -15.55 0.02 -9.11
N PHE A 94 -14.50 0.22 -8.31
CA PHE A 94 -13.50 -0.82 -8.04
C PHE A 94 -14.13 -2.01 -7.29
N ASN A 95 -14.89 -1.75 -6.23
CA ASN A 95 -15.54 -2.79 -5.45
C ASN A 95 -16.65 -3.50 -6.24
N LYS A 96 -17.47 -2.74 -6.98
CA LYS A 96 -18.53 -3.31 -7.85
C LYS A 96 -17.96 -4.21 -8.95
N ARG A 97 -16.82 -3.84 -9.53
CA ARG A 97 -16.12 -4.69 -10.50
C ARG A 97 -15.68 -5.99 -9.84
N ASN A 98 -15.05 -5.91 -8.67
CA ASN A 98 -14.54 -7.09 -7.98
C ASN A 98 -15.65 -8.08 -7.61
N SER A 99 -16.79 -7.59 -7.10
CA SER A 99 -17.93 -8.46 -6.75
C SER A 99 -18.51 -9.19 -7.96
N LEU A 100 -18.58 -8.53 -9.12
CA LEU A 100 -19.02 -9.17 -10.36
C LEU A 100 -18.02 -10.24 -10.82
N PHE A 101 -16.71 -9.96 -10.75
CA PHE A 101 -15.67 -10.94 -11.08
C PHE A 101 -15.71 -12.17 -10.16
N GLU A 102 -15.94 -11.97 -8.87
CA GLU A 102 -16.11 -13.08 -7.92
C GLU A 102 -17.34 -13.92 -8.24
N PHE A 103 -18.49 -13.29 -8.48
CA PHE A 103 -19.71 -13.97 -8.88
C PHE A 103 -19.51 -14.82 -10.15
N LEU A 104 -18.85 -14.26 -11.18
CA LEU A 104 -18.55 -14.98 -12.41
C LEU A 104 -17.56 -16.13 -12.20
N LYS A 105 -16.58 -16.00 -11.31
CA LYS A 105 -15.64 -17.09 -10.96
C LYS A 105 -16.35 -18.26 -10.27
N ILE A 106 -17.26 -17.97 -9.34
CA ILE A 106 -18.09 -18.98 -8.68
C ILE A 106 -18.90 -19.78 -9.71
N LYS A 107 -19.52 -19.08 -10.67
CA LYS A 107 -20.30 -19.72 -11.75
C LYS A 107 -19.44 -20.57 -12.69
N SER A 108 -18.17 -20.23 -12.86
CA SER A 108 -17.20 -20.96 -13.70
C SER A 108 -16.57 -22.18 -13.01
N GLY A 109 -16.98 -22.53 -11.78
CA GLY A 109 -16.50 -23.73 -11.05
C GLY A 109 -15.07 -23.64 -10.51
N LYS A 110 -14.39 -22.50 -10.65
CA LYS A 110 -13.07 -22.27 -10.03
C LYS A 110 -13.29 -21.76 -8.60
N LYS A 111 -12.99 -22.58 -7.59
CA LYS A 111 -13.06 -22.20 -6.18
C LYS A 111 -12.33 -20.87 -5.94
N SER A 112 -13.02 -19.93 -5.28
CA SER A 112 -12.42 -18.66 -4.83
C SER A 112 -11.27 -18.97 -3.88
N LEU A 113 -10.09 -18.42 -4.18
CA LEU A 113 -8.81 -18.68 -3.49
C LEU A 113 -8.49 -17.63 -2.42
N PHE A 114 -9.44 -16.77 -2.05
CA PHE A 114 -9.26 -15.83 -0.96
C PHE A 114 -9.97 -16.33 0.30
N ARG A 115 -9.14 -16.73 1.27
CA ARG A 115 -9.45 -16.77 2.70
C ARG A 115 -8.96 -15.46 3.32
#